data_AF-A0A0R1H961-F1
#
_entry.id   AF-A0A0R1H961-F1
#
_cell.length_a   1.000
_cell.length_b   1.000
_cell.length_c   1.000
_cell.angle_alpha   90.00
_cell.angle_beta   90.00
_cell.angle_gamma   90.00
#
_symmetry.space_group_name_H-M   'P 1'
#
loop_
_entity.id
_entity.type
_entity.pdbx_description
1 polymer ?
#
loop_
_entity_poly.entity_id
_entity_poly.type
_entity_poly.pdbx_seq_one_letter_code
_entity_poly.pdbx_strand_id
1 'polypeptide(L)'
;MIHKLTVGKIVQLVAEPDNLYDAQVVAIDDKTHQLDAMPHQHNAWLNKLLHFGYQDALEAHIQTANLENHPERQFRVAVQLKNNKMH
;
A
#
# COMPACT_ATOMS: atom_id res chain seq x y z
N MET A 1 9.28 -14.84 8.38
CA MET A 1 8.03 -14.98 9.16
C MET A 1 7.03 -13.98 8.60
N ILE A 2 6.09 -14.43 7.75
CA ILE A 2 5.11 -13.56 7.05
C ILE A 2 3.70 -13.75 7.67
N HIS A 3 3.62 -14.27 8.90
CA HIS A 3 2.40 -14.85 9.47
C HIS A 3 1.37 -13.85 10.02
N LYS A 4 1.46 -12.54 9.74
CA LYS A 4 0.57 -11.53 10.37
C LYS A 4 -0.14 -10.59 9.40
N LEU A 5 -0.15 -10.92 8.12
CA LEU A 5 -0.90 -10.19 7.11
C LEU A 5 -2.23 -10.92 6.89
N THR A 6 -3.17 -10.59 7.76
CA THR A 6 -4.54 -11.10 7.67
C THR A 6 -5.30 -10.32 6.60
N VAL A 7 -6.04 -11.03 5.75
CA VAL A 7 -6.97 -10.40 4.81
C VAL A 7 -7.93 -9.47 5.57
N GLY A 8 -8.19 -8.29 4.99
CA GLY A 8 -9.01 -7.23 5.58
C GLY A 8 -8.24 -6.24 6.45
N LYS A 9 -6.99 -6.53 6.82
CA LYS A 9 -6.18 -5.62 7.64
C LYS A 9 -5.96 -4.28 6.94
N ILE A 10 -6.18 -3.19 7.69
CA ILE A 10 -5.86 -1.82 7.27
C ILE A 10 -4.35 -1.62 7.33
N VAL A 11 -3.78 -1.09 6.26
CA VAL A 11 -2.35 -0.78 6.13
C VAL A 11 -2.18 0.69 5.70
N GLN A 12 -1.00 1.25 5.95
CA GLN A 12 -0.67 2.61 5.51
C GLN A 12 0.07 2.57 4.17
N LEU A 13 -0.14 3.60 3.37
CA LEU A 13 0.63 3.82 2.14
C LEU A 13 1.66 4.91 2.40
N VAL A 14 2.92 4.64 2.09
CA VAL A 14 4.04 5.55 2.33
C VAL A 14 4.75 5.79 1.00
N ALA A 15 4.85 7.05 0.58
CA ALA A 15 5.66 7.39 -0.59
C ALA A 15 7.15 7.36 -0.22
N GLU A 16 7.98 6.80 -1.10
CA GLU A 16 9.44 6.75 -0.94
C GLU A 16 10.13 7.63 -2.00
N PRO A 17 10.08 8.97 -1.87
CA PRO A 17 10.65 9.86 -2.88
C PRO A 17 12.18 9.73 -3.00
N ASP A 18 12.85 9.27 -1.94
CA ASP A 18 14.30 9.09 -1.89
C ASP A 18 14.75 7.68 -2.30
N ASN A 19 13.85 6.85 -2.83
CA ASN A 19 14.19 5.53 -3.32
C ASN A 19 15.17 5.62 -4.50
N LEU A 20 16.34 4.98 -4.36
CA LEU A 20 17.44 5.07 -5.33
C LEU A 20 17.10 4.51 -6.72
N TYR A 21 16.06 3.67 -6.83
CA TYR A 21 15.66 3.01 -8.06
C TYR A 21 14.47 3.69 -8.73
N ASP A 22 13.46 4.10 -7.95
CA ASP A 22 12.25 4.75 -8.45
C ASP A 22 11.59 5.64 -7.38
N ALA A 23 11.68 6.96 -7.56
CA ALA A 23 11.08 7.96 -6.66
C ALA A 23 9.54 7.93 -6.63
N GLN A 24 8.89 7.18 -7.52
CA GLN A 24 7.44 7.01 -7.52
C GLN A 24 6.99 5.86 -6.64
N VAL A 25 7.90 5.08 -6.05
CA VAL A 25 7.56 3.93 -5.20
C VAL A 25 6.62 4.35 -4.07
N VAL A 26 5.59 3.54 -3.89
CA VAL A 26 4.69 3.58 -2.74
C VAL A 26 4.83 2.25 -2.03
N ALA A 27 5.36 2.30 -0.81
CA ALA A 27 5.47 1.18 0.09
C ALA A 27 4.18 1.02 0.90
N ILE A 28 3.96 -0.19 1.39
CA ILE A 28 2.84 -0.52 2.26
C ILE A 28 3.42 -0.78 3.65
N ASP A 29 3.08 0.07 4.61
CA ASP A 29 3.54 -0.05 5.99
C ASP A 29 2.45 -0.67 6.87
N ASP A 30 2.79 -1.77 7.54
CA ASP A 30 1.95 -2.45 8.51
C ASP A 30 2.39 -2.14 9.96
N LYS A 31 2.88 -0.91 10.25
CA LYS A 31 3.37 -0.39 11.56
C LYS A 31 4.43 -1.24 12.29
N THR A 32 4.71 -2.42 11.77
CA THR A 32 5.42 -3.55 12.38
C THR A 32 6.30 -4.24 11.35
N HIS A 33 5.98 -4.11 10.05
CA HIS A 33 6.73 -4.65 8.93
C HIS A 33 6.51 -3.76 7.69
N GLN A 34 7.59 -3.42 6.97
CA GLN A 34 7.49 -2.93 5.60
C GLN A 34 7.06 -4.08 4.70
N LEU A 35 6.02 -3.86 3.91
CA LEU A 35 5.56 -4.78 2.88
C LEU A 35 6.05 -4.31 1.52
N ASP A 36 6.20 -5.28 0.62
CA ASP A 36 6.73 -5.08 -0.72
C ASP A 36 6.03 -3.95 -1.49
N ALA A 37 6.79 -3.30 -2.37
CA ALA A 37 6.35 -2.18 -3.17
C ALA A 37 5.20 -2.57 -4.13
N MET A 38 4.27 -1.64 -4.32
CA MET A 38 3.18 -1.81 -5.29
C MET A 38 3.70 -1.86 -6.75
N PRO A 39 2.98 -2.52 -7.69
CA PRO A 39 3.36 -2.52 -9.10
C PRO A 39 3.41 -1.11 -9.70
N HIS A 40 4.51 -0.77 -10.38
CA HIS A 40 4.84 0.58 -10.88
C HIS A 40 3.70 1.32 -11.60
N GLN A 41 2.86 0.63 -12.37
CA GLN A 41 1.72 1.26 -13.08
C GLN A 41 0.69 1.91 -12.13
N HIS A 42 0.54 1.41 -10.90
CA HIS A 42 -0.38 1.97 -9.91
C HIS A 42 0.30 2.97 -8.97
N ASN A 43 1.64 3.04 -8.96
CA ASN A 43 2.40 3.87 -8.03
C ASN A 43 2.33 5.35 -8.40
N ALA A 44 2.36 5.68 -9.69
CA ALA A 44 2.49 7.08 -10.13
C ALA A 44 1.34 8.00 -9.67
N TRP A 45 0.09 7.51 -9.63
CA TRP A 45 -1.04 8.32 -9.19
C TRP A 45 -1.18 8.35 -7.66
N LEU A 46 -0.91 7.23 -6.97
CA LEU A 46 -0.89 7.18 -5.52
C LEU A 46 0.22 8.05 -4.94
N ASN A 47 1.41 7.98 -5.51
CA ASN A 47 2.55 8.81 -5.13
C ASN A 47 2.19 10.30 -5.23
N LYS A 48 1.52 10.74 -6.31
CA LYS A 48 1.03 12.12 -6.43
C LYS A 48 0.04 12.48 -5.34
N LEU A 49 -0.94 11.63 -5.05
CA LEU A 49 -1.91 11.90 -3.99
C LEU A 49 -1.24 12.02 -2.62
N LEU A 50 -0.29 11.14 -2.30
CA LEU A 50 0.49 11.19 -1.07
C LEU A 50 1.37 12.45 -1.02
N HIS A 51 2.04 12.80 -2.13
CA HIS A 51 2.87 14.00 -2.24
C HIS A 51 2.09 15.30 -1.98
N PHE A 52 0.83 15.37 -2.43
CA PHE A 52 -0.05 16.52 -2.18
C PHE A 52 -0.79 16.46 -0.83
N GLY A 53 -0.49 15.48 0.03
CA GLY A 53 -1.04 15.41 1.38
C GLY A 53 -2.44 14.78 1.48
N TYR A 54 -2.90 14.06 0.46
CA TYR A 54 -4.21 13.38 0.47
C TYR A 54 -4.22 12.04 1.22
N GLN A 55 -3.20 11.75 2.05
CA GLN A 55 -3.09 10.49 2.79
C GLN A 55 -4.33 10.18 3.62
N ASP A 56 -4.91 11.18 4.28
CA ASP A 56 -6.07 10.97 5.15
C ASP A 56 -7.35 10.60 4.39
N ALA A 57 -7.42 10.96 3.10
CA ALA A 57 -8.53 10.60 2.23
C ALA A 57 -8.45 9.16 1.68
N LEU A 58 -7.34 8.46 1.89
CA LEU A 58 -7.10 7.12 1.38
C LEU A 58 -7.14 6.08 2.50
N GLU A 59 -7.66 4.90 2.17
CA GLU A 59 -7.63 3.72 3.01
C GLU A 59 -7.18 2.52 2.17
N ALA A 60 -6.24 1.73 2.70
CA ALA A 60 -5.69 0.57 2.03
C ALA A 60 -5.94 -0.69 2.85
N HIS A 61 -6.41 -1.76 2.18
CA HIS A 61 -6.68 -3.05 2.79
C HIS A 61 -6.00 -4.19 2.05
N ILE A 62 -5.47 -5.16 2.81
CA ILE A 62 -4.98 -6.42 2.25
C ILE A 62 -6.18 -7.24 1.77
N GLN A 63 -6.31 -7.47 0.47
CA GLN A 63 -7.37 -8.30 -0.11
C GLN A 63 -6.99 -9.78 -0.19
N THR A 64 -5.74 -10.10 -0.50
CA THR A 64 -5.27 -11.49 -0.56
C THR A 64 -3.83 -11.57 -0.07
N ALA A 65 -3.54 -12.62 0.71
CA ALA A 65 -2.21 -13.05 1.04
C ALA A 65 -2.02 -14.46 0.44
N ASN A 66 -1.32 -14.59 -0.69
CA ASN A 66 -1.02 -15.88 -1.28
C ASN A 66 0.46 -16.23 -1.06
N LEU A 67 0.74 -16.92 0.03
CA LEU A 67 2.09 -17.33 0.40
C LEU A 67 2.62 -18.53 -0.41
N GLU A 68 1.78 -19.15 -1.26
CA GLU A 68 2.10 -20.42 -1.91
C GLU A 68 2.71 -20.28 -3.31
N ASN A 69 2.64 -19.11 -3.97
CA ASN A 69 3.09 -18.96 -5.36
C ASN A 69 3.73 -17.60 -5.64
N HIS A 70 5.00 -17.63 -6.11
CA HIS A 70 5.84 -16.53 -6.63
C HIS A 70 5.90 -15.23 -5.77
N PRO A 71 7.10 -14.77 -5.36
CA PRO A 71 7.25 -13.65 -4.43
C PRO A 71 6.54 -12.36 -4.88
N GLU A 72 6.50 -12.08 -6.18
CA GLU A 72 5.84 -10.88 -6.72
C GLU A 72 4.29 -10.86 -6.61
N ARG A 73 3.63 -11.94 -6.17
CA ARG A 73 2.15 -12.04 -6.09
C ARG A 73 1.65 -12.35 -4.69
N GLN A 74 2.50 -12.23 -3.68
CA GLN A 74 2.17 -12.66 -2.33
C GLN A 74 1.09 -11.81 -1.67
N PHE A 75 0.94 -10.54 -2.06
CA PHE A 75 -0.06 -9.64 -1.48
C PHE A 75 -0.81 -8.84 -2.56
N ARG A 76 -2.13 -8.76 -2.44
CA ARG A 76 -2.93 -7.75 -3.14
C ARG A 76 -3.46 -6.76 -2.13
N VAL A 77 -3.29 -5.48 -2.44
CA VAL A 77 -3.86 -4.38 -1.65
C VAL A 77 -4.83 -3.61 -2.51
N ALA A 78 -5.97 -3.29 -1.92
CA ALA A 78 -6.96 -2.42 -2.49
C ALA A 78 -6.89 -1.07 -1.82
N VAL A 79 -6.93 -0.01 -2.60
CA VAL A 79 -6.96 1.36 -2.12
C VAL A 79 -8.30 1.97 -2.48
N GLN A 80 -8.96 2.57 -1.49
CA GLN A 80 -10.24 3.24 -1.64
C GLN A 80 -10.19 4.64 -1.03
N LEU A 81 -11.07 5.52 -1.50
CA LEU A 81 -11.30 6.80 -0.86
C LEU A 81 -12.13 6.59 0.41
N LYS A 82 -11.71 7.17 1.53
CA LYS A 82 -12.52 7.19 2.74
C LYS A 82 -13.79 7.99 2.47
N ASN A 83 -14.93 7.37 2.73
CA ASN A 83 -16.20 8.09 2.71
C ASN A 83 -16.31 8.96 3.98
N ASN A 84 -15.75 10.17 3.93
CA ASN A 84 -15.84 11.16 5.01
C ASN A 84 -17.20 11.85 5.10
N LYS A 85 -18.29 11.28 4.56
CA LYS A 85 -19.63 11.78 4.84
C LYS A 85 -19.92 11.56 6.32
N MET A 86 -19.69 12.62 7.12
CA MET A 86 -20.23 12.70 8.46
C MET A 86 -21.75 12.54 8.36
N HIS A 87 -22.28 11.49 8.99
CA HIS A 87 -23.70 11.37 9.30
C HIS A 87 -23.96 12.05 10.64
#